data_AF-A0A520QPC6-F1
#
_entry.id   AF-A0A520QPC6-F1
#
_cell.length_a   1.000
_cell.length_b   1.000
_cell.length_c   1.000
_cell.angle_alpha   90.00
_cell.angle_beta   90.00
_cell.angle_gamma   90.00
#
_symmetry.space_group_name_H-M   'P 1'
#
loop_
_entity.id
_entity.type
_entity.pdbx_description
1 polymer ?
#
loop_
_entity_poly.entity_id
_entity_poly.type
_entity_poly.pdbx_seq_one_letter_code
_entity_poly.pdbx_strand_id
1 'polypeptide(L)'
;MLAKIEAADAAALPSLAQEAAQAGLTLAWAEAAADRPSAEALSSFAAIWHPADEALASSWARAAKAMEAPLPDDVADAAKRHTRRQRKRDKARRAPAGSPLVDAWLGSPVLLRVRCGACGRDACHEVGTALFDPSEAVTDAATLHLGVYVPFILACPFCDAEDDYSLSISSAQEIATRAAAAARMRRDFPVRVGKAGLADGTAIRRPSEGLRILRARAEEQGGGERWRALGNFALRAGRADEALEAFERGAEDPAELACALAVAAEALGREDGEPGPLVARAVSRVPLAEEKWRPQLCAEVAEALRKLLPRTEKPLRLRMVGRRGAATVDVRAIKDWARLGELLAISVEASLTFDDAPAAELDRAAGVL
;
A
#
# COMPACT_ATOMS: atom_id res chain seq x y z
N MET A 1 -2.59 -8.76 -34.06
CA MET A 1 -2.27 -10.20 -33.98
C MET A 1 -2.13 -10.67 -32.54
N LEU A 2 -1.27 -10.06 -31.72
CA LEU A 2 -1.13 -10.39 -30.29
C LEU A 2 -2.46 -10.37 -29.52
N ALA A 3 -3.26 -9.31 -29.65
CA ALA A 3 -4.59 -9.22 -29.03
C ALA A 3 -5.57 -10.33 -29.50
N LYS A 4 -5.39 -10.87 -30.72
CA LYS A 4 -6.20 -12.01 -31.21
C LYS A 4 -5.78 -13.31 -30.51
N ILE A 5 -4.49 -13.50 -30.26
CA ILE A 5 -3.94 -14.66 -29.54
C ILE A 5 -4.38 -14.65 -28.07
N GLU A 6 -4.35 -13.49 -27.43
CA GLU A 6 -4.77 -13.33 -26.03
C GLU A 6 -6.27 -13.62 -25.86
N ALA A 7 -7.11 -13.08 -26.75
CA ALA A 7 -8.55 -13.26 -26.73
C ALA A 7 -9.04 -14.63 -27.28
N ALA A 8 -8.20 -15.37 -27.99
CA ALA A 8 -8.56 -16.68 -28.56
C ALA A 8 -8.74 -17.73 -27.47
N ASP A 9 -9.81 -18.52 -27.56
CA ASP A 9 -10.01 -19.70 -26.73
C ASP A 9 -9.15 -20.89 -27.21
N ALA A 10 -9.19 -22.00 -26.47
CA ALA A 10 -8.41 -23.20 -26.77
C ALA A 10 -8.68 -23.78 -28.17
N ALA A 11 -9.89 -23.58 -28.71
CA ALA A 11 -10.33 -24.09 -30.00
C ALA A 11 -9.88 -23.20 -31.17
N ALA A 12 -9.74 -21.89 -30.95
CA ALA A 12 -9.29 -20.93 -31.94
C ALA A 12 -7.75 -20.81 -32.03
N LEU A 13 -7.02 -21.18 -30.98
CA LEU A 13 -5.55 -21.10 -30.97
C LEU A 13 -4.85 -21.88 -32.10
N PRO A 14 -5.24 -23.13 -32.46
CA PRO A 14 -4.57 -23.89 -33.51
C PRO A 14 -4.54 -23.19 -34.87
N SER A 15 -5.64 -22.54 -35.27
CA SER A 15 -5.73 -21.86 -36.58
C SER A 15 -4.84 -20.61 -36.66
N LEU A 16 -4.45 -20.04 -35.52
CA LEU A 16 -3.59 -18.86 -35.42
C LEU A 16 -2.09 -19.19 -35.42
N ALA A 17 -1.70 -20.46 -35.34
CA ALA A 17 -0.31 -20.87 -35.17
C ALA A 17 0.60 -20.39 -36.32
N GLN A 18 0.15 -20.62 -37.56
CA GLN A 18 0.92 -20.26 -38.76
C GLN A 18 0.99 -18.74 -38.97
N GLU A 19 -0.11 -18.04 -38.73
CA GLU A 19 -0.16 -16.58 -38.78
C GLU A 19 0.75 -15.96 -37.71
N ALA A 20 0.78 -16.54 -36.50
CA ALA A 20 1.66 -16.10 -35.42
C ALA A 20 3.13 -16.32 -35.78
N ALA A 21 3.47 -17.46 -36.40
CA ALA A 21 4.81 -17.74 -36.88
C ALA A 21 5.26 -16.74 -37.96
N GLN A 22 4.41 -16.47 -38.95
CA GLN A 22 4.69 -15.46 -40.00
C GLN A 22 4.83 -14.05 -39.43
N ALA A 23 4.11 -13.73 -38.36
CA ALA A 23 4.19 -12.45 -37.67
C ALA A 23 5.34 -12.35 -36.65
N GLY A 24 6.16 -13.39 -36.47
CA GLY A 24 7.23 -13.42 -35.46
C GLY A 24 6.73 -13.46 -34.01
N LEU A 25 5.49 -13.91 -33.78
CA LEU A 25 4.82 -13.99 -32.48
C LEU A 25 4.66 -15.44 -31.98
N THR A 26 5.50 -16.36 -32.48
CA THR A 26 5.42 -17.80 -32.17
C THR A 26 5.47 -18.11 -30.68
N LEU A 27 6.27 -17.36 -29.91
CA LEU A 27 6.38 -17.56 -28.46
C LEU A 27 5.11 -17.11 -27.71
N ALA A 28 4.51 -15.98 -28.09
CA ALA A 28 3.29 -15.48 -27.46
C ALA A 28 2.11 -16.44 -27.73
N TRP A 29 2.02 -16.96 -28.96
CA TRP A 29 1.07 -18.02 -29.30
C TRP A 29 1.32 -19.30 -28.48
N ALA A 30 2.58 -19.70 -28.34
CA ALA A 30 2.97 -20.92 -27.63
C ALA A 30 2.69 -20.86 -26.12
N GLU A 31 2.86 -19.70 -25.49
CA GLU A 31 2.49 -19.50 -24.09
C GLU A 31 0.97 -19.58 -23.92
N ALA A 32 0.21 -18.91 -24.78
CA ALA A 32 -1.24 -18.99 -24.81
C ALA A 32 -1.78 -20.42 -25.01
N ALA A 33 -1.13 -21.22 -25.87
CA ALA A 33 -1.45 -22.62 -26.12
C ALA A 33 -1.01 -23.56 -24.99
N ALA A 34 0.05 -23.22 -24.26
CA ALA A 34 0.49 -23.98 -23.08
C ALA A 34 -0.44 -23.76 -21.87
N ASP A 35 -0.99 -22.56 -21.73
CA ASP A 35 -1.92 -22.22 -20.65
C ASP A 35 -3.34 -22.76 -20.92
N ARG A 36 -3.69 -22.96 -22.20
CA ARG A 36 -4.99 -23.47 -22.65
C ARG A 36 -4.79 -24.63 -23.64
N PRO A 37 -4.30 -25.79 -23.19
CA PRO A 37 -3.86 -26.86 -24.08
C PRO A 37 -5.04 -27.58 -24.76
N SER A 38 -4.84 -27.94 -26.02
CA SER A 38 -5.74 -28.78 -26.83
C SER A 38 -4.94 -29.72 -27.72
N ALA A 39 -5.55 -30.81 -28.19
CA ALA A 39 -4.88 -31.80 -29.04
C ALA A 39 -4.43 -31.20 -30.38
N GLU A 40 -5.25 -30.30 -30.93
CA GLU A 40 -4.99 -29.55 -32.16
C GLU A 40 -3.86 -28.54 -31.96
N ALA A 41 -3.77 -27.91 -30.78
CA ALA A 41 -2.66 -27.02 -30.45
C ALA A 41 -1.34 -27.80 -30.33
N LEU A 42 -1.35 -29.00 -29.72
CA LEU A 42 -0.18 -29.90 -29.68
C LEU A 42 0.31 -30.28 -31.07
N SER A 43 -0.61 -30.51 -32.01
CA SER A 43 -0.27 -30.79 -33.41
C SER A 43 0.30 -29.56 -34.11
N SER A 44 -0.17 -28.37 -33.75
CA SER A 44 0.30 -27.10 -34.30
C SER A 44 1.72 -26.75 -33.84
N PHE A 45 2.12 -27.14 -32.63
CA PHE A 45 3.52 -27.00 -32.18
C PHE A 45 4.49 -27.73 -33.11
N ALA A 46 4.16 -28.96 -33.53
CA ALA A 46 5.01 -29.75 -34.42
C ALA A 46 5.22 -29.08 -35.79
N ALA A 47 4.22 -28.34 -36.29
CA ALA A 47 4.28 -27.68 -37.58
C ALA A 47 5.18 -26.43 -37.59
N ILE A 48 5.32 -25.76 -36.45
CA ILE A 48 6.01 -24.46 -36.35
C ILE A 48 7.31 -24.53 -35.55
N TRP A 49 7.60 -25.66 -34.90
CA TRP A 49 8.77 -25.80 -34.05
C TRP A 49 10.06 -26.01 -34.87
N HIS A 50 11.14 -25.38 -34.41
CA HIS A 50 12.47 -25.53 -34.95
C HIS A 50 13.45 -25.92 -33.81
N PRO A 51 14.44 -26.82 -34.04
CA PRO A 51 15.35 -27.29 -32.99
C PRO A 51 16.15 -26.21 -32.24
N ALA A 52 16.33 -25.04 -32.86
CA ALA A 52 16.99 -23.89 -32.25
C ALA A 52 16.07 -23.12 -31.26
N ASP A 53 14.75 -23.31 -31.34
CA ASP A 53 13.77 -22.61 -30.52
C ASP A 53 13.46 -23.40 -29.24
N GLU A 54 14.40 -23.30 -28.30
CA GLU A 54 14.32 -23.97 -27.01
C GLU A 54 13.15 -23.44 -26.14
N ALA A 55 12.75 -22.17 -26.33
CA ALA A 55 11.64 -21.56 -25.59
C ALA A 55 10.28 -22.14 -26.02
N LEU A 56 10.09 -22.27 -27.33
CA LEU A 56 8.92 -22.92 -27.92
C LEU A 56 8.82 -24.40 -27.48
N ALA A 57 9.95 -25.13 -27.47
CA ALA A 57 10.01 -26.51 -26.96
C ALA A 57 9.56 -26.60 -25.49
N SER A 58 9.94 -25.63 -24.66
CA SER A 58 9.54 -25.59 -23.25
C SER A 58 8.03 -25.35 -23.08
N SER A 59 7.40 -24.53 -23.92
CA SER A 59 5.95 -24.32 -23.91
C SER A 59 5.20 -25.56 -24.42
N TRP A 60 5.70 -26.22 -25.46
CA TRP A 60 5.14 -27.48 -25.93
C TRP A 60 5.21 -28.57 -24.85
N ALA A 61 6.36 -28.71 -24.17
CA ALA A 61 6.51 -29.67 -23.08
C ALA A 61 5.53 -29.44 -21.92
N ARG A 62 5.19 -28.18 -21.61
CA ARG A 62 4.15 -27.84 -20.62
C ARG A 62 2.77 -28.25 -21.08
N ALA A 63 2.40 -27.92 -22.32
CA ALA A 63 1.12 -28.29 -22.91
C ALA A 63 0.94 -29.81 -22.95
N ALA A 64 1.96 -30.54 -23.41
CA ALA A 64 1.94 -32.00 -23.51
C ALA A 64 1.81 -32.66 -22.13
N LYS A 65 2.54 -32.15 -21.12
CA LYS A 65 2.42 -32.61 -19.74
C LYS A 65 1.02 -32.40 -19.14
N ALA A 66 0.41 -31.25 -19.40
CA ALA A 66 -0.95 -30.95 -18.91
C ALA A 66 -2.02 -31.86 -19.54
N MET A 67 -1.76 -32.34 -20.76
CA MET A 67 -2.63 -33.24 -21.53
C MET A 67 -2.27 -34.72 -21.36
N GLU A 68 -1.25 -35.05 -20.58
CA GLU A 68 -0.67 -36.41 -20.49
C GLU A 68 -0.27 -37.00 -21.86
N ALA A 69 0.09 -36.13 -22.81
CA ALA A 69 0.46 -36.52 -24.16
C ALA A 69 1.96 -36.86 -24.27
N PRO A 70 2.34 -37.82 -25.14
CA PRO A 70 3.74 -38.12 -25.40
C PRO A 70 4.44 -36.93 -26.04
N LEU A 71 5.68 -36.67 -25.62
CA LEU A 71 6.53 -35.62 -26.16
C LEU A 71 7.73 -36.25 -26.89
N PRO A 72 8.06 -35.80 -28.11
CA PRO A 72 9.27 -36.25 -28.81
C PRO A 72 10.55 -36.00 -28.00
N ASP A 73 11.53 -36.91 -28.09
CA ASP A 73 12.76 -36.87 -27.29
C ASP A 73 13.61 -35.61 -27.55
N ASP A 74 13.67 -35.17 -28.81
CA ASP A 74 14.41 -33.97 -29.22
C ASP A 74 13.78 -32.68 -28.67
N VAL A 75 12.46 -32.62 -28.62
CA VAL A 75 11.69 -31.53 -27.99
C VAL A 75 11.87 -31.57 -26.47
N ALA A 76 11.82 -32.77 -25.86
CA ALA A 76 12.05 -32.94 -24.43
C ALA A 76 13.44 -32.47 -24.01
N ASP A 77 14.46 -32.77 -24.80
CA ASP A 77 15.84 -32.34 -24.54
C ASP A 77 16.04 -30.84 -24.78
N ALA A 78 15.41 -30.26 -25.81
CA ALA A 78 15.39 -28.80 -26.01
C ALA A 78 14.71 -28.06 -24.83
N ALA A 79 13.58 -28.57 -24.34
CA ALA A 79 12.88 -28.03 -23.18
C ALA A 79 13.72 -28.12 -21.89
N LYS A 80 14.44 -29.24 -21.68
CA LYS A 80 15.39 -29.39 -20.55
C LYS A 80 16.53 -28.39 -20.65
N ARG A 81 17.11 -28.18 -21.85
CA ARG A 81 18.17 -27.17 -22.07
C ARG A 81 17.66 -25.76 -21.77
N HIS A 82 16.46 -25.40 -22.24
CA HIS A 82 15.82 -24.13 -21.93
C HIS A 82 15.68 -23.93 -20.42
N THR A 83 15.07 -24.91 -19.73
CA THR A 83 14.85 -24.88 -18.28
C THR A 83 16.17 -24.76 -17.52
N ARG A 84 17.23 -25.47 -17.94
CA ARG A 84 18.56 -25.38 -17.33
C ARG A 84 19.19 -24.00 -17.54
N ARG A 85 19.07 -23.42 -18.73
CA ARG A 85 19.54 -22.06 -19.05
C ARG A 85 18.76 -21.00 -18.28
N GLN A 86 17.43 -21.13 -18.17
CA GLN A 86 16.57 -20.26 -17.40
C GLN A 86 16.94 -20.33 -15.91
N ARG A 87 17.07 -21.54 -15.33
CA ARG A 87 17.56 -21.72 -13.95
C ARG A 87 18.96 -21.15 -13.75
N LYS A 88 19.87 -21.25 -14.73
CA LYS A 88 21.21 -20.64 -14.65
C LYS A 88 21.12 -19.11 -14.71
N ARG A 89 20.24 -18.54 -15.55
CA ARG A 89 19.96 -17.08 -15.60
C ARG A 89 19.29 -16.61 -14.31
N ASP A 90 18.34 -17.35 -13.76
CA ASP A 90 17.65 -17.04 -12.50
C ASP A 90 18.59 -17.18 -11.31
N LYS A 91 19.47 -18.18 -11.31
CA LYS A 91 20.53 -18.35 -10.31
C LYS A 91 21.59 -17.24 -10.43
N ALA A 92 21.94 -16.81 -11.64
CA ALA A 92 22.78 -15.64 -11.87
C ALA A 92 22.09 -14.33 -11.50
N ARG A 93 20.76 -14.23 -11.65
CA ARG A 93 19.93 -13.14 -11.09
C ARG A 93 19.80 -13.20 -9.56
N ARG A 94 20.09 -14.36 -8.94
CA ARG A 94 19.99 -14.61 -7.49
C ARG A 94 21.35 -14.68 -6.76
N ALA A 95 22.48 -14.37 -7.39
CA ALA A 95 23.79 -14.46 -6.75
C ALA A 95 24.60 -13.16 -6.87
N PRO A 96 25.43 -12.84 -5.86
CA PRO A 96 25.07 -12.41 -4.51
C PRO A 96 24.69 -10.91 -4.49
N ALA A 97 24.45 -10.36 -3.30
CA ALA A 97 24.22 -8.94 -3.00
C ALA A 97 24.87 -7.97 -3.99
N GLY A 98 24.08 -6.97 -4.42
CA GLY A 98 24.57 -5.85 -5.20
C GLY A 98 25.83 -5.28 -4.55
N SER A 99 26.76 -4.82 -5.38
CA SER A 99 27.90 -4.03 -4.90
C SER A 99 27.43 -3.11 -3.77
N PRO A 100 28.15 -3.00 -2.63
CA PRO A 100 27.78 -2.07 -1.56
C PRO A 100 27.50 -0.65 -2.09
N LEU A 101 28.13 -0.27 -3.20
CA LEU A 101 27.88 0.98 -3.91
C LEU A 101 26.50 1.04 -4.57
N VAL A 102 26.02 -0.07 -5.15
CA VAL A 102 24.68 -0.17 -5.74
C VAL A 102 23.61 -0.21 -4.66
N ASP A 103 23.83 -0.95 -3.56
CA ASP A 103 22.91 -0.96 -2.42
C ASP A 103 22.83 0.44 -1.78
N ALA A 104 23.98 1.10 -1.60
CA ALA A 104 24.04 2.47 -1.08
C ALA A 104 23.36 3.46 -2.02
N TRP A 105 23.57 3.34 -3.34
CA TRP A 105 22.89 4.17 -4.34
C TRP A 105 21.39 3.94 -4.35
N LEU A 106 20.93 2.68 -4.32
CA LEU A 106 19.50 2.36 -4.27
C LEU A 106 18.84 2.82 -2.97
N GLY A 107 19.57 2.79 -1.85
CA GLY A 107 19.11 3.25 -0.55
C GLY A 107 19.23 4.76 -0.31
N SER A 108 19.96 5.49 -1.15
CA SER A 108 20.11 6.94 -0.98
C SER A 108 18.82 7.68 -1.37
N PRO A 109 18.58 8.88 -0.83
CA PRO A 109 17.58 9.78 -1.38
C PRO A 109 17.83 10.07 -2.87
N VAL A 110 16.76 10.40 -3.60
CA VAL A 110 16.80 10.80 -5.01
C VAL A 110 16.73 12.32 -5.11
N LEU A 111 17.53 12.91 -5.99
CA LEU A 111 17.45 14.34 -6.29
C LEU A 111 16.49 14.57 -7.46
N LEU A 112 15.29 15.06 -7.16
CA LEU A 112 14.32 15.46 -8.16
C LEU A 112 14.59 16.88 -8.65
N ARG A 113 14.97 17.01 -9.91
CA ARG A 113 15.01 18.32 -10.59
C ARG A 113 13.70 18.56 -11.30
N VAL A 114 13.01 19.62 -10.89
CA VAL A 114 11.69 20.00 -11.38
C VAL A 114 11.72 21.43 -11.87
N ARG A 115 10.87 21.75 -12.85
CA ARG A 115 10.61 23.12 -13.30
C ARG A 115 9.17 23.48 -12.91
N CYS A 116 9.02 24.52 -12.11
CA CYS A 116 7.70 24.98 -11.66
C CYS A 116 6.85 25.46 -12.85
N GLY A 117 5.60 25.00 -12.93
CA GLY A 117 4.64 25.42 -13.95
C GLY A 117 4.21 26.89 -13.78
N ALA A 118 4.01 27.33 -12.54
CA ALA A 118 3.58 28.69 -12.22
C ALA A 118 4.64 29.77 -12.48
N CYS A 119 5.85 29.63 -11.91
CA CYS A 119 6.89 30.67 -12.01
C CYS A 119 8.01 30.34 -13.02
N GLY A 120 8.02 29.14 -13.60
CA GLY A 120 9.00 28.72 -14.61
C GLY A 120 10.42 28.47 -14.09
N ARG A 121 10.68 28.62 -12.79
CA ARG A 121 12.01 28.41 -12.19
C ARG A 121 12.28 26.94 -11.92
N ASP A 122 13.56 26.57 -12.01
CA ASP A 122 14.03 25.22 -11.69
C ASP A 122 14.31 25.11 -10.19
N ALA A 123 13.89 23.99 -9.59
CA ALA A 123 14.16 23.64 -8.21
C ALA A 123 14.67 22.20 -8.11
N CYS A 124 15.40 21.92 -7.03
CA CYS A 124 15.87 20.56 -6.73
C CYS A 124 15.34 20.14 -5.36
N HIS A 125 14.68 19.00 -5.31
CA HIS A 125 14.13 18.42 -4.10
C HIS A 125 14.81 17.08 -3.82
N GLU A 126 15.23 16.88 -2.57
CA GLU A 126 15.65 15.57 -2.11
C GLU A 126 14.42 14.77 -1.70
N VAL A 127 14.22 13.59 -2.29
CA VAL A 127 13.08 12.73 -1.99
C VAL A 127 13.52 11.39 -1.44
N GLY A 128 12.96 11.08 -0.28
CA GLY A 128 13.24 9.83 0.42
C GLY A 128 12.53 8.63 -0.18
N THR A 129 11.40 8.80 -0.89
CA THR A 129 10.59 7.69 -1.42
C THR A 129 9.94 8.10 -2.74
N ALA A 130 9.87 7.18 -3.71
CA ALA A 130 9.15 7.39 -4.96
C ALA A 130 8.58 6.07 -5.53
N LEU A 131 7.51 6.19 -6.31
CA LEU A 131 6.95 5.10 -7.11
C LEU A 131 7.16 5.39 -8.59
N PHE A 132 7.41 4.31 -9.34
CA PHE A 132 7.45 4.33 -10.80
C PHE A 132 6.43 3.35 -11.38
N ASP A 133 5.48 3.87 -12.15
CA ASP A 133 4.52 3.09 -12.93
C ASP A 133 5.02 2.96 -14.39
N PRO A 134 5.55 1.79 -14.79
CA PRO A 134 6.01 1.58 -16.16
C PRO A 134 4.89 1.52 -17.19
N SER A 135 3.61 1.41 -16.77
CA SER A 135 2.47 1.38 -17.70
C SER A 135 2.04 2.77 -18.18
N GLU A 136 2.33 3.81 -17.39
CA GLU A 136 2.04 5.22 -17.73
C GLU A 136 3.20 5.88 -18.48
N ALA A 137 4.41 5.32 -18.37
CA ALA A 137 5.54 5.68 -19.21
C ALA A 137 5.37 5.00 -20.58
N VAL A 138 4.86 5.73 -21.57
CA VAL A 138 4.91 5.30 -22.97
C VAL A 138 6.37 4.99 -23.31
N THR A 139 6.63 4.11 -24.28
CA THR A 139 7.93 3.49 -24.57
C THR A 139 9.10 4.44 -24.92
N ASP A 140 8.95 5.75 -24.76
CA ASP A 140 9.96 6.78 -25.01
C ASP A 140 10.44 7.49 -23.73
N ALA A 141 11.65 8.06 -23.80
CA ALA A 141 12.24 8.80 -22.67
C ALA A 141 11.49 10.10 -22.33
N ALA A 142 10.66 10.60 -23.25
CA ALA A 142 9.94 11.86 -23.11
C ALA A 142 8.76 11.75 -22.14
N THR A 143 8.13 10.57 -22.06
CA THR A 143 6.94 10.32 -21.23
C THR A 143 7.25 9.67 -19.88
N LEU A 144 8.50 9.29 -19.59
CA LEU A 144 8.93 8.68 -18.31
C LEU A 144 8.45 9.44 -17.07
N HIS A 145 8.38 10.77 -17.15
CA HIS A 145 7.95 11.62 -16.05
C HIS A 145 6.50 11.39 -15.62
N LEU A 146 5.64 10.88 -16.52
CA LEU A 146 4.23 10.58 -16.25
C LEU A 146 4.07 9.38 -15.30
N GLY A 147 5.05 8.47 -15.31
CA GLY A 147 5.06 7.30 -14.42
C GLY A 147 5.60 7.58 -13.02
N VAL A 148 6.05 8.81 -12.71
CA VAL A 148 6.68 9.11 -11.42
C VAL A 148 5.69 9.70 -10.43
N TYR A 149 5.60 9.08 -9.25
CA TYR A 149 4.84 9.56 -8.11
C TYR A 149 5.72 9.69 -6.86
N VAL A 150 5.55 10.80 -6.13
CA VAL A 150 6.12 11.02 -4.79
C VAL A 150 5.00 11.18 -3.77
N PRO A 151 5.13 10.64 -2.55
CA PRO A 151 4.03 10.54 -1.60
C PRO A 151 3.75 11.83 -0.80
N PHE A 152 4.47 12.92 -1.07
CA PHE A 152 4.31 14.21 -0.40
C PHE A 152 4.25 15.35 -1.41
N ILE A 153 3.61 16.45 -1.01
CA ILE A 153 3.45 17.64 -1.87
C ILE A 153 4.81 18.30 -2.07
N LEU A 154 5.17 18.54 -3.32
CA LEU A 154 6.33 19.37 -3.64
C LEU A 154 5.87 20.82 -3.83
N ALA A 155 6.25 21.70 -2.90
CA ALA A 155 6.05 23.13 -3.02
C ALA A 155 7.25 23.81 -3.69
N CYS A 156 6.99 24.71 -4.64
CA CYS A 156 8.05 25.50 -5.27
C CYS A 156 8.69 26.46 -4.25
N PRO A 157 10.01 26.46 -4.05
CA PRO A 157 10.67 27.32 -3.06
C PRO A 157 10.67 28.82 -3.41
N PHE A 158 10.13 29.20 -4.58
CA PHE A 158 10.12 30.58 -5.06
C PHE A 158 8.73 31.23 -5.11
N CYS A 159 7.68 30.43 -5.26
CA CYS A 159 6.30 30.93 -5.41
C CYS A 159 5.26 30.06 -4.70
N ASP A 160 5.71 29.07 -3.91
CA ASP A 160 4.89 28.15 -3.11
C ASP A 160 3.83 27.36 -3.89
N ALA A 161 3.92 27.34 -5.23
CA ALA A 161 3.03 26.52 -6.05
C ALA A 161 3.24 25.04 -5.73
N GLU A 162 2.15 24.36 -5.40
CA GLU A 162 2.13 22.96 -4.95
C GLU A 162 1.88 22.02 -6.11
N ASP A 163 2.75 21.03 -6.29
CA ASP A 163 2.67 19.96 -7.29
C ASP A 163 2.48 20.41 -8.76
N ASP A 164 2.55 21.71 -9.02
CA ASP A 164 2.56 22.34 -10.34
C ASP A 164 4.00 22.40 -10.86
N TYR A 165 4.47 21.27 -11.35
CA TYR A 165 5.81 21.14 -11.89
C TYR A 165 5.90 20.12 -13.02
N SER A 166 6.85 20.36 -13.91
CA SER A 166 7.35 19.37 -14.87
C SER A 166 8.65 18.75 -14.33
N LEU A 167 8.77 17.43 -14.45
CA LEU A 167 9.94 16.72 -13.99
C LEU A 167 10.98 16.63 -15.12
N SER A 168 12.24 16.87 -14.79
CA SER A 168 13.34 16.67 -15.76
C SER A 168 13.46 15.21 -16.19
N ILE A 169 13.79 14.99 -17.46
CA ILE A 169 14.01 13.66 -18.04
C ILE A 169 15.07 12.88 -17.24
N SER A 170 16.15 13.54 -16.81
CA SER A 170 17.22 12.90 -16.05
C SER A 170 16.72 12.34 -14.71
N SER A 171 15.86 13.07 -14.00
CA SER A 171 15.30 12.61 -12.73
C SER A 171 14.31 11.46 -12.94
N ALA A 172 13.51 11.53 -14.01
CA ALA A 172 12.60 10.46 -14.39
C ALA A 172 13.35 9.17 -14.76
N GLN A 173 14.44 9.28 -15.52
CA GLN A 173 15.33 8.17 -15.87
C GLN A 173 16.00 7.57 -14.63
N GLU A 174 16.46 8.40 -13.69
CA GLU A 174 17.05 7.94 -12.45
C GLU A 174 16.05 7.11 -11.63
N ILE A 175 14.84 7.61 -11.46
CA ILE A 175 13.76 6.90 -10.74
C ILE A 175 13.41 5.59 -11.44
N ALA A 176 13.21 5.61 -12.76
CA ALA A 176 12.90 4.41 -13.53
C ALA A 176 14.02 3.36 -13.41
N THR A 177 15.28 3.79 -13.44
CA THR A 177 16.44 2.90 -13.31
C THR A 177 16.52 2.30 -11.91
N ARG A 178 16.35 3.12 -10.86
CA ARG A 178 16.34 2.65 -9.46
C ARG A 178 15.17 1.69 -9.21
N ALA A 179 13.96 2.00 -9.70
CA ALA A 179 12.80 1.13 -9.58
C ALA A 179 13.03 -0.23 -10.26
N ALA A 180 13.55 -0.24 -11.49
CA ALA A 180 13.85 -1.46 -12.23
C ALA A 180 14.95 -2.31 -11.54
N ALA A 181 15.97 -1.66 -10.99
CA ALA A 181 17.02 -2.33 -10.21
C ALA A 181 16.46 -2.91 -8.90
N ALA A 182 15.69 -2.14 -8.13
CA ALA A 182 15.03 -2.59 -6.91
C ALA A 182 14.10 -3.80 -7.16
N ALA A 183 13.28 -3.75 -8.22
CA ALA A 183 12.39 -4.85 -8.61
C ALA A 183 13.17 -6.13 -8.95
N ARG A 184 14.35 -6.01 -9.58
CA ARG A 184 15.23 -7.17 -9.87
C ARG A 184 15.81 -7.78 -8.59
N MET A 185 16.14 -6.95 -7.61
CA MET A 185 16.77 -7.38 -6.36
C MET A 185 15.77 -7.94 -5.34
N ARG A 186 14.46 -7.70 -5.53
CA ARG A 186 13.38 -8.14 -4.62
C ARG A 186 13.62 -7.74 -3.17
N ARG A 187 14.16 -6.54 -2.97
CA ARG A 187 14.40 -5.92 -1.66
C ARG A 187 13.65 -4.60 -1.59
N ASP A 188 13.33 -4.22 -0.37
CA ASP A 188 12.66 -2.96 -0.07
C ASP A 188 13.68 -1.80 -0.16
N PHE A 189 13.58 -1.04 -1.24
CA PHE A 189 14.30 0.22 -1.44
C PHE A 189 13.31 1.38 -1.43
N PRO A 190 13.78 2.62 -1.26
CA PRO A 190 12.90 3.79 -1.23
C PRO A 190 12.25 4.12 -2.58
N VAL A 191 12.87 3.73 -3.70
CA VAL A 191 12.26 3.79 -5.03
C VAL A 191 11.74 2.42 -5.44
N ARG A 192 10.45 2.34 -5.82
CA ARG A 192 9.79 1.06 -6.13
C ARG A 192 8.97 1.13 -7.40
N VAL A 193 8.70 -0.04 -8.00
CA VAL A 193 7.71 -0.16 -9.08
C VAL A 193 6.31 -0.24 -8.45
N GLY A 194 5.39 0.61 -8.90
CA GLY A 194 4.01 0.62 -8.41
C GLY A 194 3.20 1.79 -8.95
N LYS A 195 1.88 1.66 -8.84
CA LYS A 195 0.91 2.70 -9.21
C LYS A 195 0.35 3.36 -7.96
N ALA A 196 0.30 4.69 -7.95
CA ALA A 196 -0.37 5.43 -6.89
C ALA A 196 -1.88 5.48 -7.14
N GLY A 197 -2.66 5.20 -6.11
CA GLY A 197 -4.11 5.24 -6.18
C GLY A 197 -4.76 5.40 -4.82
N LEU A 198 -6.02 5.81 -4.84
CA LEU A 198 -6.90 5.87 -3.69
C LEU A 198 -7.50 4.49 -3.39
N ALA A 199 -8.13 4.33 -2.23
CA ALA A 199 -8.66 3.04 -1.76
C ALA A 199 -9.74 2.45 -2.68
N ASP A 200 -10.41 3.28 -3.48
CA ASP A 200 -11.42 2.87 -4.45
C ASP A 200 -10.84 2.55 -5.84
N GLY A 201 -9.51 2.54 -5.98
CA GLY A 201 -8.82 2.29 -7.24
C GLY A 201 -8.65 3.52 -8.12
N THR A 202 -9.08 4.71 -7.69
CA THR A 202 -8.84 5.95 -8.45
C THR A 202 -7.33 6.20 -8.53
N ALA A 203 -6.79 6.17 -9.76
CA ALA A 203 -5.38 6.49 -9.99
C ALA A 203 -5.13 7.98 -9.78
N ILE A 204 -3.99 8.33 -9.17
CA ILE A 204 -3.57 9.72 -8.95
C ILE A 204 -2.14 9.91 -9.42
N ARG A 205 -1.82 11.11 -9.93
CA ARG A 205 -0.46 11.46 -10.37
C ARG A 205 0.30 12.28 -9.34
N ARG A 206 -0.43 13.01 -8.50
CA ARG A 206 0.13 13.91 -7.49
C ARG A 206 -0.64 13.83 -6.16
N PRO A 207 0.01 14.02 -5.01
CA PRO A 207 -0.67 14.12 -3.73
C PRO A 207 -1.72 15.22 -3.67
N SER A 208 -1.47 16.40 -4.25
CA SER A 208 -2.45 17.50 -4.31
C SER A 208 -3.76 17.10 -5.01
N GLU A 209 -3.66 16.31 -6.08
CA GLU A 209 -4.81 15.75 -6.79
C GLU A 209 -5.60 14.78 -5.89
N GLY A 210 -4.90 13.87 -5.20
CA GLY A 210 -5.51 12.94 -4.25
C GLY A 210 -6.24 13.66 -3.12
N LEU A 211 -5.64 14.71 -2.54
CA LEU A 211 -6.28 15.55 -1.53
C LEU A 211 -7.53 16.23 -2.05
N ARG A 212 -7.46 16.85 -3.23
CA ARG A 212 -8.64 17.51 -3.84
C ARG A 212 -9.80 16.54 -4.01
N ILE A 213 -9.53 15.32 -4.50
CA ILE A 213 -10.55 14.27 -4.70
C ILE A 213 -11.14 13.82 -3.36
N LEU A 214 -10.29 13.52 -2.37
CA LEU A 214 -10.74 13.06 -1.06
C LEU A 214 -11.52 14.13 -0.30
N ARG A 215 -11.11 15.41 -0.41
CA ARG A 215 -11.79 16.55 0.19
C ARG A 215 -13.20 16.69 -0.36
N ALA A 216 -13.35 16.73 -1.68
CA ALA A 216 -14.67 16.80 -2.33
C ALA A 216 -15.58 15.65 -1.88
N ARG A 217 -15.04 14.42 -1.81
CA ARG A 217 -15.81 13.25 -1.35
C ARG A 217 -16.25 13.34 0.11
N ALA A 218 -15.36 13.80 0.98
CA ALA A 218 -15.65 13.97 2.40
C ALA A 218 -16.70 15.06 2.62
N GLU A 219 -16.64 16.15 1.85
CA GLU A 219 -17.60 17.25 1.90
C GLU A 219 -18.98 16.87 1.33
N GLU A 220 -19.03 16.20 0.18
CA GLU A 220 -20.29 15.87 -0.51
C GLU A 220 -21.06 14.74 0.16
N GLN A 221 -20.36 13.69 0.58
CA GLN A 221 -20.99 12.45 1.07
C GLN A 221 -20.97 12.34 2.59
N GLY A 222 -20.08 13.07 3.25
CA GLY A 222 -19.89 13.00 4.70
C GLY A 222 -19.49 11.60 5.19
N GLY A 223 -19.66 11.40 6.50
CA GLY A 223 -19.36 10.14 7.18
C GLY A 223 -17.92 10.06 7.66
N GLY A 224 -17.76 9.49 8.86
CA GLY A 224 -16.50 9.52 9.57
C GLY A 224 -15.37 8.79 8.84
N GLU A 225 -15.67 7.69 8.12
CA GLU A 225 -14.67 6.93 7.35
C GLU A 225 -14.01 7.78 6.24
N ARG A 226 -14.79 8.65 5.57
CA ARG A 226 -14.26 9.49 4.48
C ARG A 226 -13.35 10.58 5.03
N TRP A 227 -13.75 11.19 6.13
CA TRP A 227 -12.93 12.14 6.88
C TRP A 227 -11.64 11.48 7.39
N ARG A 228 -11.72 10.24 7.89
CA ARG A 228 -10.54 9.43 8.26
C ARG A 228 -9.61 9.20 7.08
N ALA A 229 -10.16 8.85 5.92
CA ALA A 229 -9.38 8.61 4.70
C ALA A 229 -8.66 9.89 4.23
N LEU A 230 -9.35 11.04 4.28
CA LEU A 230 -8.75 12.35 4.00
C LEU A 230 -7.61 12.66 4.99
N GLY A 231 -7.86 12.53 6.31
CA GLY A 231 -6.85 12.81 7.34
C GLY A 231 -5.60 11.96 7.20
N ASN A 232 -5.77 10.65 6.97
CA ASN A 232 -4.64 9.74 6.73
C ASN A 232 -3.86 10.07 5.45
N PHE A 233 -4.53 10.57 4.41
CA PHE A 233 -3.86 11.00 3.18
C PHE A 233 -3.13 12.33 3.40
N ALA A 234 -3.75 13.29 4.07
CA ALA A 234 -3.16 14.59 4.43
C ALA A 234 -1.90 14.44 5.29
N LEU A 235 -1.91 13.57 6.32
CA LEU A 235 -0.70 13.29 7.10
C LEU A 235 0.46 12.80 6.22
N ARG A 236 0.19 11.82 5.34
CA ARG A 236 1.21 11.28 4.42
C ARG A 236 1.71 12.33 3.45
N ALA A 237 0.85 13.25 3.04
CA ALA A 237 1.16 14.35 2.14
C ALA A 237 1.92 15.51 2.81
N GLY A 238 2.12 15.47 4.14
CA GLY A 238 2.77 16.53 4.92
C GLY A 238 1.84 17.67 5.34
N ARG A 239 0.53 17.47 5.29
CA ARG A 239 -0.50 18.46 5.63
C ARG A 239 -1.10 18.18 7.01
N ALA A 240 -0.31 18.42 8.05
CA ALA A 240 -0.69 18.12 9.42
C ALA A 240 -1.96 18.85 9.87
N ASP A 241 -2.08 20.15 9.58
CA ASP A 241 -3.24 20.94 9.99
C ASP A 241 -4.53 20.48 9.30
N GLU A 242 -4.48 20.26 7.98
CA GLU A 242 -5.62 19.71 7.23
C GLU A 242 -5.99 18.30 7.70
N ALA A 243 -4.99 17.49 8.07
CA ALA A 243 -5.26 16.18 8.61
C ALA A 243 -5.98 16.25 9.95
N LEU A 244 -5.56 17.14 10.85
CA LEU A 244 -6.20 17.36 12.13
C LEU A 244 -7.66 17.81 11.94
N GLU A 245 -7.90 18.81 11.09
CA GLU A 245 -9.26 19.28 10.78
C GLU A 245 -10.13 18.13 10.25
N ALA A 246 -9.59 17.31 9.34
CA ALA A 246 -10.30 16.15 8.83
C ALA A 246 -10.60 15.14 9.95
N PHE A 247 -9.67 14.85 10.85
CA PHE A 247 -9.93 13.95 11.98
C PHE A 247 -10.92 14.53 12.99
N GLU A 248 -10.93 15.84 13.23
CA GLU A 248 -11.92 16.50 14.08
C GLU A 248 -13.33 16.33 13.54
N ARG A 249 -13.52 16.58 12.24
CA ARG A 249 -14.81 16.35 11.55
C ARG A 249 -15.19 14.88 11.53
N GLY A 250 -14.22 13.99 11.25
CA GLY A 250 -14.44 12.54 11.26
C GLY A 250 -14.79 12.01 12.64
N ALA A 251 -14.25 12.62 13.70
CA ALA A 251 -14.57 12.28 15.06
C ALA A 251 -15.99 12.68 15.44
N GLU A 252 -16.73 13.53 14.71
CA GLU A 252 -18.15 13.76 14.99
C GLU A 252 -18.97 12.46 14.94
N ASP A 253 -18.57 11.50 14.10
CA ASP A 253 -19.11 10.15 14.07
C ASP A 253 -18.68 9.33 15.31
N PRO A 254 -19.61 8.83 16.14
CA PRO A 254 -19.27 8.01 17.31
C PRO A 254 -18.59 6.67 16.98
N ALA A 255 -18.81 6.11 15.79
CA ALA A 255 -18.19 4.83 15.40
C ALA A 255 -16.71 5.00 14.99
N GLU A 256 -16.29 6.22 14.63
CA GLU A 256 -14.91 6.51 14.23
C GLU A 256 -13.99 6.71 15.43
N LEU A 257 -13.54 5.59 15.99
CA LEU A 257 -12.51 5.58 17.03
C LEU A 257 -11.17 6.11 16.53
N ALA A 258 -10.76 5.75 15.31
CA ALA A 258 -9.45 6.14 14.77
C ALA A 258 -9.30 7.67 14.63
N CYS A 259 -10.37 8.37 14.22
CA CYS A 259 -10.39 9.84 14.19
C CYS A 259 -10.27 10.42 15.61
N ALA A 260 -11.04 9.90 16.58
CA ALA A 260 -10.96 10.36 17.97
C ALA A 260 -9.56 10.16 18.57
N LEU A 261 -8.91 9.05 18.25
CA LEU A 261 -7.53 8.77 18.66
C LEU A 261 -6.53 9.73 18.01
N ALA A 262 -6.67 10.04 16.73
CA ALA A 262 -5.80 10.99 16.04
C ALA A 262 -5.86 12.39 16.68
N VAL A 263 -7.07 12.89 16.97
CA VAL A 263 -7.28 14.17 17.67
C VAL A 263 -6.69 14.13 19.08
N ALA A 264 -6.89 13.05 19.84
CA ALA A 264 -6.32 12.89 21.17
C ALA A 264 -4.79 12.84 21.15
N ALA A 265 -4.20 12.16 20.17
CA ALA A 265 -2.75 12.05 20.01
C ALA A 265 -2.09 13.40 19.72
N GLU A 266 -2.71 14.23 18.88
CA GLU A 266 -2.26 15.60 18.62
C GLU A 266 -2.29 16.45 19.90
N ALA A 267 -3.39 16.42 20.65
CA ALA A 267 -3.49 17.14 21.93
C ALA A 267 -2.47 16.65 22.97
N LEU A 268 -2.13 15.35 22.96
CA LEU A 268 -1.07 14.79 23.81
C LEU A 268 0.33 15.26 23.41
N GLY A 269 0.54 15.66 22.16
CA GLY A 269 1.81 16.21 21.66
C GLY A 269 2.04 17.68 22.00
N ARG A 270 0.98 18.44 22.30
CA ARG A 270 1.05 19.88 22.62
C ARG A 270 1.24 20.10 24.12
N GLU A 271 2.04 21.09 24.49
CA GLU A 271 2.26 21.46 25.90
C GLU A 271 0.98 22.01 26.55
N ASP A 272 0.28 22.89 25.86
CA ASP A 272 -0.95 23.56 26.35
C ASP A 272 -2.26 22.82 25.97
N GLY A 273 -2.16 21.58 25.51
CA GLY A 273 -3.34 20.79 25.13
C GLY A 273 -4.14 20.31 26.34
N GLU A 274 -5.45 20.15 26.17
CA GLU A 274 -6.33 19.44 27.11
C GLU A 274 -6.68 18.03 26.60
N PRO A 275 -5.73 17.06 26.62
CA PRO A 275 -5.95 15.74 26.03
C PRO A 275 -6.95 14.87 26.81
N GLY A 276 -7.23 15.17 28.08
CA GLY A 276 -8.05 14.33 28.95
C GLY A 276 -9.44 14.01 28.38
N PRO A 277 -10.28 15.02 28.09
CA PRO A 277 -11.59 14.82 27.50
C PRO A 277 -11.55 14.09 26.14
N LEU A 278 -10.50 14.33 25.34
CA LEU A 278 -10.34 13.71 24.02
C LEU A 278 -9.98 12.22 24.14
N VAL A 279 -9.10 11.86 25.08
CA VAL A 279 -8.79 10.46 25.39
C VAL A 279 -10.01 9.75 25.97
N ALA A 280 -10.78 10.40 26.84
CA ALA A 280 -12.02 9.84 27.38
C ALA A 280 -13.07 9.58 26.27
N ARG A 281 -13.19 10.51 25.32
CA ARG A 281 -14.01 10.34 24.11
C ARG A 281 -13.52 9.18 23.24
N ALA A 282 -12.22 8.97 23.09
CA ALA A 282 -11.70 7.81 22.36
C ALA A 282 -12.02 6.49 23.09
N VAL A 283 -11.82 6.43 24.41
CA VAL A 283 -12.16 5.25 25.22
C VAL A 283 -13.63 4.86 25.06
N SER A 284 -14.56 5.81 25.11
CA SER A 284 -15.99 5.50 25.01
C SER A 284 -16.45 4.96 23.66
N ARG A 285 -15.61 5.08 22.62
CA ARG A 285 -15.90 4.61 21.26
C ARG A 285 -15.35 3.23 20.95
N VAL A 286 -14.50 2.68 21.82
CA VAL A 286 -13.95 1.33 21.67
C VAL A 286 -15.03 0.28 21.36
N PRO A 287 -16.18 0.24 22.07
CA PRO A 287 -17.22 -0.75 21.79
C PRO A 287 -17.92 -0.56 20.45
N LEU A 288 -17.91 0.67 19.90
CA LEU A 288 -18.56 1.05 18.65
C LEU A 288 -17.66 0.82 17.42
N ALA A 289 -16.35 0.69 17.64
CA ALA A 289 -15.38 0.51 16.56
C ALA A 289 -15.56 -0.84 15.84
N GLU A 290 -15.30 -0.86 14.53
CA GLU A 290 -15.33 -2.08 13.71
C GLU A 290 -14.43 -3.18 14.29
N GLU A 291 -14.97 -4.40 14.43
CA GLU A 291 -14.28 -5.52 15.08
C GLU A 291 -12.91 -5.84 14.48
N LYS A 292 -12.76 -5.73 13.14
CA LYS A 292 -11.50 -6.02 12.44
C LYS A 292 -10.35 -5.09 12.85
N TRP A 293 -10.63 -3.84 13.23
CA TRP A 293 -9.63 -2.84 13.57
C TRP A 293 -9.46 -2.66 15.08
N ARG A 294 -10.44 -3.12 15.86
CA ARG A 294 -10.52 -2.91 17.31
C ARG A 294 -9.25 -3.32 18.07
N PRO A 295 -8.60 -4.47 17.82
CA PRO A 295 -7.39 -4.84 18.56
C PRO A 295 -6.24 -3.83 18.40
N GLN A 296 -6.00 -3.35 17.18
CA GLN A 296 -4.98 -2.35 16.90
C GLN A 296 -5.31 -1.01 17.57
N LEU A 297 -6.55 -0.53 17.39
CA LEU A 297 -6.98 0.75 17.95
C LEU A 297 -7.01 0.72 19.49
N CYS A 298 -7.30 -0.42 20.12
CA CYS A 298 -7.24 -0.55 21.58
C CYS A 298 -5.81 -0.47 22.12
N ALA A 299 -4.80 -0.94 21.38
CA ALA A 299 -3.41 -0.73 21.75
C ALA A 299 -3.03 0.76 21.69
N GLU A 300 -3.55 1.49 20.71
CA GLU A 300 -3.38 2.95 20.61
C GLU A 300 -4.11 3.71 21.74
N VAL A 301 -5.31 3.27 22.15
CA VAL A 301 -6.00 3.78 23.36
C VAL A 301 -5.14 3.55 24.61
N ALA A 302 -4.60 2.34 24.79
CA ALA A 302 -3.74 2.02 25.93
C ALA A 302 -2.50 2.92 25.97
N GLU A 303 -1.88 3.17 24.82
CA GLU A 303 -0.75 4.10 24.70
C GLU A 303 -1.15 5.55 25.00
N ALA A 304 -2.31 6.01 24.52
CA ALA A 304 -2.83 7.35 24.82
C ALA A 304 -3.08 7.53 26.33
N LEU A 305 -3.67 6.52 26.99
CA LEU A 305 -3.84 6.50 28.44
C LEU A 305 -2.49 6.56 29.19
N ARG A 306 -1.49 5.80 28.72
CA ARG A 306 -0.13 5.80 29.29
C ARG A 306 0.52 7.18 29.20
N LYS A 307 0.35 7.88 28.07
CA LYS A 307 0.86 9.25 27.86
C LYS A 307 0.08 10.31 28.63
N LEU A 308 -1.21 10.08 28.89
CA LEU A 308 -2.05 10.99 29.67
C LEU A 308 -1.70 10.97 31.16
N LEU A 309 -1.34 9.81 31.71
CA LEU A 309 -1.02 9.63 33.14
C LEU A 309 -0.08 10.68 33.75
N PRO A 310 1.12 10.98 33.19
CA PRO A 310 2.02 11.97 33.76
C PRO A 310 1.49 13.41 33.68
N ARG A 311 0.42 13.66 32.90
CA ARG A 311 -0.19 14.99 32.71
C ARG A 311 -1.40 15.25 33.59
N THR A 312 -1.78 14.28 34.42
CA THR A 312 -2.95 14.39 35.29
C THR A 312 -2.60 14.07 36.73
N GLU A 313 -2.85 15.04 37.61
CA GLU A 313 -2.74 14.86 39.05
C GLU A 313 -3.90 14.02 39.59
N LYS A 314 -5.09 14.16 38.98
CA LYS A 314 -6.30 13.41 39.35
C LYS A 314 -6.16 11.91 39.03
N PRO A 315 -6.75 11.02 39.85
CA PRO A 315 -6.87 9.62 39.52
C PRO A 315 -7.66 9.43 38.22
N LEU A 316 -7.16 8.54 37.37
CA LEU A 316 -7.84 8.11 36.15
C LEU A 316 -8.52 6.77 36.43
N ARG A 317 -9.85 6.73 36.33
CA ARG A 317 -10.63 5.51 36.51
C ARG A 317 -11.13 5.06 35.15
N LEU A 318 -10.71 3.86 34.74
CA LEU A 318 -11.21 3.20 33.55
C LEU A 318 -12.25 2.17 33.96
N ARG A 319 -13.50 2.39 33.55
CA ARG A 319 -14.58 1.43 33.67
C ARG A 319 -14.72 0.67 32.35
N MET A 320 -14.74 -0.65 32.43
CA MET A 320 -14.98 -1.54 31.29
C MET A 320 -16.08 -2.51 31.65
N VAL A 321 -17.08 -2.66 30.78
CA VAL A 321 -18.13 -3.66 30.91
C VAL A 321 -17.94 -4.70 29.83
N GLY A 322 -17.82 -5.95 30.23
CA GLY A 322 -17.78 -7.10 29.33
C GLY A 322 -19.05 -7.95 29.48
N ARG A 323 -19.18 -8.99 28.65
CA ARG A 323 -20.34 -9.92 28.71
C ARG A 323 -20.50 -10.65 30.05
N ARG A 324 -19.43 -10.73 30.86
CA ARG A 324 -19.38 -11.50 32.11
C ARG A 324 -19.35 -10.61 33.37
N GLY A 325 -19.45 -9.30 33.24
CA GLY A 325 -19.41 -8.36 34.35
C GLY A 325 -18.69 -7.05 34.03
N ALA A 326 -18.70 -6.14 34.98
CA ALA A 326 -17.99 -4.87 34.92
C ALA A 326 -16.72 -4.90 35.77
N ALA A 327 -15.72 -4.12 35.36
CA ALA A 327 -14.50 -3.88 36.10
C ALA A 327 -14.16 -2.39 36.04
N THR A 328 -13.87 -1.81 37.20
CA THR A 328 -13.35 -0.44 37.32
C THR A 328 -11.92 -0.53 37.84
N VAL A 329 -10.97 0.01 37.08
CA VAL A 329 -9.54 -0.04 37.42
C VAL A 329 -8.95 1.36 37.52
N ASP A 330 -8.01 1.52 38.46
CA ASP A 330 -7.10 2.66 38.46
C ASP A 330 -6.11 2.50 37.30
N VAL A 331 -6.05 3.48 36.40
CA VAL A 331 -5.11 3.43 35.28
C VAL A 331 -3.66 3.43 35.79
N ARG A 332 -3.36 4.03 36.96
CA ARG A 332 -2.01 4.00 37.58
C ARG A 332 -1.61 2.62 38.08
N ALA A 333 -2.57 1.74 38.37
CA ALA A 333 -2.30 0.37 38.83
C ALA A 333 -1.99 -0.60 37.68
N ILE A 334 -2.14 -0.17 36.42
CA ILE A 334 -1.92 -0.99 35.23
C ILE A 334 -0.42 -1.17 35.01
N LYS A 335 0.05 -2.41 35.14
CA LYS A 335 1.43 -2.81 34.87
C LYS A 335 1.61 -3.41 33.48
N ASP A 336 0.54 -4.00 32.94
CA ASP A 336 0.53 -4.65 31.64
C ASP A 336 -0.44 -3.93 30.69
N TRP A 337 0.14 -3.02 29.88
CA TRP A 337 -0.60 -2.21 28.91
C TRP A 337 -1.07 -2.99 27.69
N ALA A 338 -0.37 -4.07 27.32
CA ALA A 338 -0.81 -4.94 26.24
C ALA A 338 -2.09 -5.67 26.64
N ARG A 339 -2.11 -6.20 27.87
CA ARG A 339 -3.31 -6.85 28.43
C ARG A 339 -4.49 -5.90 28.56
N LEU A 340 -4.26 -4.62 28.86
CA LEU A 340 -5.31 -3.60 28.86
C LEU A 340 -5.97 -3.47 27.48
N GLY A 341 -5.17 -3.38 26.41
CA GLY A 341 -5.67 -3.31 25.04
C GLY A 341 -6.55 -4.51 24.68
N GLU A 342 -6.16 -5.72 25.08
CA GLU A 342 -6.96 -6.94 24.88
C GLU A 342 -8.30 -6.90 25.62
N LEU A 343 -8.32 -6.40 26.87
CA LEU A 343 -9.54 -6.26 27.66
C LEU A 343 -10.49 -5.21 27.08
N LEU A 344 -9.95 -4.08 26.63
CA LEU A 344 -10.72 -3.05 25.91
C LEU A 344 -11.35 -3.62 24.64
N ALA A 345 -10.62 -4.44 23.88
CA ALA A 345 -11.12 -4.99 22.62
C ALA A 345 -12.35 -5.90 22.80
N ILE A 346 -12.51 -6.54 23.96
CA ILE A 346 -13.66 -7.40 24.28
C ILE A 346 -14.76 -6.70 25.09
N SER A 347 -14.59 -5.40 25.39
CA SER A 347 -15.59 -4.62 26.13
C SER A 347 -16.81 -4.29 25.26
N VAL A 348 -17.99 -4.27 25.88
CA VAL A 348 -19.25 -3.80 25.30
C VAL A 348 -19.59 -2.37 25.72
N GLU A 349 -18.94 -1.89 26.78
CA GLU A 349 -18.97 -0.50 27.23
C GLU A 349 -17.59 -0.15 27.80
N ALA A 350 -17.13 1.07 27.57
CA ALA A 350 -15.92 1.60 28.19
C ALA A 350 -16.12 3.08 28.50
N SER A 351 -15.59 3.54 29.64
CA SER A 351 -15.61 4.96 30.00
C SER A 351 -14.40 5.31 30.88
N LEU A 352 -13.93 6.55 30.74
CA LEU A 352 -12.81 7.09 31.51
C LEU A 352 -13.31 8.29 32.31
N THR A 353 -13.09 8.28 33.63
CA THR A 353 -13.43 9.40 34.52
C THR A 353 -12.21 9.92 35.26
N PHE A 354 -12.28 11.19 35.66
CA PHE A 354 -11.23 11.95 36.34
C PHE A 354 -11.69 12.30 37.75
N ASP A 355 -11.89 11.28 38.59
CA ASP A 355 -12.52 11.41 39.92
C ASP A 355 -11.65 10.86 41.04
N ASP A 356 -11.76 11.49 42.21
CA ASP A 356 -11.21 11.01 43.48
C ASP A 356 -12.12 9.97 44.18
N ALA A 357 -13.31 9.72 43.63
CA ALA A 357 -14.28 8.81 44.22
C ALA A 357 -13.76 7.34 44.23
N PRO A 358 -13.96 6.59 45.33
CA PRO A 358 -13.56 5.20 45.41
C PRO A 358 -14.30 4.34 44.36
N ALA A 359 -13.60 3.40 43.72
CA ALA A 359 -14.14 2.53 42.67
C ALA A 359 -15.45 1.81 43.07
N ALA A 360 -15.62 1.50 44.36
CA ALA A 360 -16.81 0.86 44.92
C ALA A 360 -18.09 1.73 44.88
N GLU A 361 -17.98 3.05 44.78
CA GLU A 361 -19.14 3.95 44.66
C GLU A 361 -19.62 4.07 43.20
N LEU A 362 -18.70 3.99 42.23
CA LEU A 362 -19.03 3.98 40.80
C LEU A 362 -19.75 2.70 40.36
N ASP A 363 -19.38 1.55 40.94
CA ASP A 363 -20.06 0.28 40.66
C ASP A 363 -21.50 0.25 41.20
N ARG A 364 -21.81 1.00 42.27
CA ARG A 364 -23.20 1.17 42.76
C ARG A 364 -24.02 2.12 41.91
N ALA A 365 -23.42 3.16 41.36
CA ALA A 365 -24.10 4.14 40.51
C ALA A 365 -24.53 3.53 39.15
N ALA A 366 -23.83 2.50 38.68
CA ALA A 366 -24.05 1.89 37.38
C ALA A 366 -25.01 0.68 37.37
N GLY A 367 -25.79 0.48 38.42
CA GLY A 367 -27.02 -0.34 38.36
C GLY A 367 -26.86 -1.80 37.94
N VAL A 368 -25.79 -2.48 38.37
CA VAL A 368 -25.67 -3.95 38.24
C VAL A 368 -25.27 -4.54 39.58
N LEU A 369 -26.29 -4.82 40.41
CA LEU A 369 -26.30 -5.88 41.40
C LEU A 369 -27.56 -6.71 41.20
#